data_AF-A0A8X6JSK2-F1
#
_entry.id   AF-A0A8X6JSK2-F1
#
_cell.length_a   1.000
_cell.length_b   1.000
_cell.length_c   1.000
_cell.angle_alpha   90.00
_cell.angle_beta   90.00
_cell.angle_gamma   90.00
#
_symmetry.space_group_name_H-M   'P 1'
#
loop_
_entity.id
_entity.type
_entity.pdbx_description
1 polymer ?
#
loop_
_entity_poly.entity_id
_entity_poly.type
_entity_poly.pdbx_seq_one_letter_code
_entity_poly.pdbx_strand_id
1 'polypeptide(L)'
;MLFFWFTGLECGYPGAPSFGRPHPVKESYRPGDAVSFTCAHGHSLQGPLQRVCLFNGTWAGQLPLCDRSLSSVDQQASSRQTLGLYPANKSIDGDPQSCTYTDKLRPRWIRVDMRKNQKVRAVAITVPPGIYSQGETVLLFR
;
A
#
# COMPACT_ATOMS: atom_id res chain seq x y z
N MET A 1 11.24 -51.24 5.24
CA MET A 1 10.38 -50.05 5.43
C MET A 1 11.19 -48.84 4.98
N LEU A 2 10.94 -48.32 3.77
CA LEU A 2 11.60 -47.10 3.31
C LEU A 2 10.92 -45.92 4.01
N PHE A 3 11.65 -45.22 4.87
CA PHE A 3 11.23 -43.90 5.37
C PHE A 3 11.36 -42.91 4.20
N PHE A 4 10.32 -42.82 3.36
CA PHE A 4 10.15 -41.63 2.53
C PHE A 4 9.81 -40.50 3.48
N TRP A 5 10.82 -39.76 3.92
CA TRP A 5 10.64 -38.39 4.35
C TRP A 5 9.98 -37.67 3.17
N PHE A 6 8.66 -37.46 3.21
CA PHE A 6 7.97 -36.65 2.22
C PHE A 6 8.42 -35.20 2.42
N THR A 7 9.58 -34.84 1.88
CA THR A 7 9.97 -33.45 1.71
C THR A 7 9.09 -32.89 0.61
N GLY A 8 8.22 -31.94 0.95
CA GLY A 8 7.33 -31.32 -0.03
C GLY A 8 8.11 -30.67 -1.17
N LEU A 9 7.47 -30.54 -2.34
CA LEU A 9 8.13 -30.05 -3.54
C LEU A 9 8.53 -28.58 -3.34
N GLU A 10 9.79 -28.26 -3.59
CA GLU A 10 10.28 -26.88 -3.50
C GLU A 10 9.68 -26.02 -4.62
N CYS A 11 9.39 -24.77 -4.32
CA CYS A 11 8.93 -23.81 -5.31
C CYS A 11 10.13 -23.18 -6.03
N GLY A 12 9.95 -22.90 -7.31
CA GLY A 12 10.87 -22.07 -8.09
C GLY A 12 10.64 -20.58 -7.90
N TYR A 13 11.09 -19.78 -8.85
CA TYR A 13 10.96 -18.31 -8.80
C TYR A 13 9.49 -17.86 -8.62
N PRO A 14 9.18 -16.99 -7.63
CA PRO A 14 7.82 -16.56 -7.30
C PRO A 14 7.14 -15.65 -8.34
N GLY A 15 7.86 -15.27 -9.39
CA GLY A 15 7.46 -14.24 -10.35
C GLY A 15 7.80 -12.83 -9.84
N ALA A 16 7.75 -11.84 -10.74
CA ALA A 16 7.95 -10.44 -10.41
C ALA A 16 6.88 -9.58 -11.11
N PRO A 17 6.19 -8.67 -10.38
CA PRO A 17 5.33 -7.70 -11.03
C PRO A 17 6.12 -6.70 -11.86
N SER A 18 5.50 -6.13 -12.90
CA SER A 18 6.03 -4.95 -13.57
C SER A 18 6.32 -3.87 -12.55
N PHE A 19 7.51 -3.26 -12.60
CA PHE A 19 7.96 -2.26 -11.61
C PHE A 19 7.99 -2.75 -10.16
N GLY A 20 8.19 -4.05 -9.93
CA GLY A 20 8.46 -4.57 -8.60
C GLY A 20 9.34 -5.81 -8.59
N ARG A 21 9.75 -6.20 -7.39
CA ARG A 21 10.67 -7.33 -7.18
C ARG A 21 10.31 -8.13 -5.93
N PRO A 22 10.46 -9.46 -5.98
CA PRO A 22 10.36 -10.32 -4.80
C PRO A 22 11.55 -10.14 -3.85
N HIS A 23 11.34 -10.41 -2.56
CA HIS A 23 12.37 -10.47 -1.53
C HIS A 23 11.99 -11.49 -0.43
N PRO A 24 12.90 -12.38 0.00
CA PRO A 24 14.24 -12.62 -0.57
C PRO A 24 14.16 -13.34 -1.92
N VAL A 25 15.18 -13.13 -2.77
CA VAL A 25 15.36 -13.87 -4.03
C VAL A 25 16.28 -15.07 -3.76
N LYS A 26 15.81 -16.28 -4.09
CA LYS A 26 16.55 -17.54 -3.96
C LYS A 26 16.38 -18.35 -5.25
N GLU A 27 17.25 -19.35 -5.44
CA GLU A 27 17.12 -20.32 -6.53
C GLU A 27 15.94 -21.29 -6.31
N SER A 28 15.71 -21.70 -5.05
CA SER A 28 14.56 -22.51 -4.64
C SER A 28 14.03 -22.12 -3.25
N TYR A 29 12.78 -22.50 -2.98
CA TYR A 29 12.06 -22.17 -1.76
C TYR A 29 11.37 -23.41 -1.19
N ARG A 30 11.53 -23.64 0.11
CA ARG A 30 10.91 -24.79 0.78
C ARG A 30 9.43 -24.53 1.04
N PRO A 31 8.58 -25.58 1.13
CA PRO A 31 7.22 -25.42 1.61
C PRO A 31 7.18 -24.65 2.93
N GLY A 32 6.37 -23.58 2.97
CA GLY A 32 6.28 -22.64 4.09
C GLY A 32 7.12 -21.37 3.95
N ASP A 33 8.10 -21.32 3.04
CA ASP A 33 8.84 -20.09 2.75
C ASP A 33 7.90 -19.00 2.23
N ALA A 34 8.06 -17.78 2.75
CA ALA A 34 7.32 -16.60 2.33
C ALA A 34 8.22 -15.61 1.58
N VAL A 35 7.69 -15.03 0.51
CA VAL A 35 8.33 -13.98 -0.27
C VAL A 35 7.45 -12.75 -0.28
N SER A 36 8.00 -11.61 0.14
CA SER A 36 7.35 -10.31 0.05
C SER A 36 7.71 -9.59 -1.24
N PHE A 37 6.89 -8.62 -1.62
CA PHE A 37 7.09 -7.86 -2.86
C PHE A 37 7.28 -6.38 -2.55
N THR A 38 8.22 -5.77 -3.27
CA THR A 38 8.49 -4.32 -3.20
C THR A 38 8.30 -3.70 -4.58
N CYS A 39 7.71 -2.51 -4.62
CA CYS A 39 7.57 -1.74 -5.85
C CYS A 39 8.69 -0.73 -6.00
N ALA A 40 9.02 -0.39 -7.25
CA ALA A 40 9.93 0.69 -7.56
C ALA A 40 9.36 2.04 -7.09
N HIS A 41 10.23 3.04 -6.99
CA HIS A 41 9.82 4.42 -6.74
C HIS A 41 8.71 4.83 -7.73
N GLY A 42 7.74 5.62 -7.28
CA GLY A 42 6.62 6.01 -8.14
C GLY A 42 5.44 5.04 -8.12
N HIS A 43 5.54 3.89 -7.46
CA HIS A 43 4.56 2.81 -7.54
C HIS A 43 4.16 2.28 -6.16
N SER A 44 2.95 1.75 -6.06
CA SER A 44 2.42 1.14 -4.85
C SER A 44 1.88 -0.26 -5.12
N LEU A 45 2.16 -1.17 -4.20
CA LEU A 45 1.75 -2.57 -4.30
C LEU A 45 0.23 -2.69 -4.12
N GLN A 46 -0.41 -3.40 -5.04
CA GLN A 46 -1.83 -3.74 -5.01
C GLN A 46 -1.98 -5.26 -4.95
N GLY A 47 -2.76 -5.73 -3.97
CA GLY A 47 -2.96 -7.16 -3.72
C GLY A 47 -2.13 -7.70 -2.55
N PRO A 48 -1.89 -9.02 -2.49
CA PRO A 48 -1.19 -9.65 -1.37
C PRO A 48 0.25 -9.15 -1.22
N LEU A 49 0.64 -8.79 0.01
CA LEU A 49 2.00 -8.34 0.35
C LEU A 49 3.04 -9.45 0.20
N GLN A 50 2.62 -10.70 0.32
CA GLN A 50 3.48 -11.87 0.31
C GLN A 50 2.81 -13.07 -0.38
N ARG A 51 3.64 -13.97 -0.90
CA ARG A 51 3.24 -15.31 -1.38
C ARG A 51 3.99 -16.36 -0.59
N VAL A 52 3.35 -17.51 -0.38
CA VAL A 52 3.89 -18.63 0.40
C VAL A 52 4.07 -19.84 -0.49
N CYS A 53 5.22 -20.52 -0.39
CA CYS A 53 5.45 -21.76 -1.10
C CYS A 53 4.61 -22.90 -0.48
N LEU A 54 3.78 -23.54 -1.29
CA LEU A 54 2.93 -24.65 -0.89
C LEU A 54 3.67 -25.98 -1.02
N PHE A 55 3.18 -27.00 -0.30
CA PHE A 55 3.78 -28.34 -0.29
C PHE A 55 3.81 -29.03 -1.67
N ASN A 56 2.96 -28.60 -2.60
CA ASN A 56 2.89 -29.10 -3.97
C ASN A 56 3.83 -28.36 -4.94
N GLY A 57 4.76 -27.52 -4.45
CA GLY A 57 5.69 -26.76 -5.27
C GLY A 57 5.09 -25.55 -5.99
N THR A 58 3.88 -25.13 -5.60
CA THR A 58 3.23 -23.94 -6.17
C THR A 58 3.17 -22.79 -5.18
N TRP A 59 3.12 -21.56 -5.69
CA TRP A 59 3.00 -20.37 -4.87
C TRP A 59 1.54 -20.05 -4.57
N ALA A 60 1.22 -19.91 -3.29
CA ALA A 60 -0.09 -19.46 -2.82
C ALA A 60 -0.39 -18.03 -3.26
N GLY A 61 -1.67 -17.75 -3.49
CA GLY A 61 -2.16 -16.43 -3.85
C GLY A 61 -1.74 -15.98 -5.26
N GLN A 62 -2.26 -14.83 -5.66
CA GLN A 62 -1.95 -14.20 -6.94
C GLN A 62 -0.69 -13.36 -6.83
N LEU A 63 0.04 -13.21 -7.94
CA LEU A 63 1.14 -12.25 -8.03
C LEU A 63 0.56 -10.83 -7.84
N PRO A 64 1.08 -10.02 -6.91
CA PRO A 64 0.60 -8.65 -6.74
C PRO A 64 0.92 -7.80 -7.97
N LEU A 65 0.38 -6.59 -8.02
CA LEU A 65 0.65 -5.62 -9.07
C LEU A 65 1.31 -4.38 -8.46
N CYS A 66 2.22 -3.75 -9.18
CA CYS A 66 2.73 -2.43 -8.81
C CYS A 66 2.12 -1.39 -9.75
N ASP A 67 1.19 -0.60 -9.23
CA ASP A 67 0.55 0.47 -9.98
C ASP A 67 1.19 1.80 -9.65
N ARG A 68 1.18 2.72 -10.62
CA ARG A 68 1.70 4.08 -10.42
C ARG A 68 0.95 4.78 -9.29
N SER A 69 1.68 5.33 -8.34
CA SER A 69 1.15 6.06 -7.20
C SER A 69 1.34 7.56 -7.36
N LEU A 70 0.24 8.30 -7.22
CA LEU A 70 0.25 9.76 -7.28
C LEU A 70 0.83 10.38 -6.01
N SER A 71 0.85 9.65 -4.88
CA SER A 71 1.43 10.16 -3.62
C SER A 71 2.96 10.28 -3.66
N SER A 72 3.59 9.63 -4.63
CA SER A 72 5.04 9.66 -4.87
C SER A 72 5.46 10.62 -5.98
N VAL A 73 4.48 11.26 -6.63
CA VAL A 73 4.75 12.46 -7.41
C VAL A 73 4.74 13.60 -6.39
N ASP A 74 5.72 14.51 -6.43
CA ASP A 74 5.80 15.73 -5.59
C ASP A 74 4.64 16.71 -5.87
N GLN A 75 3.41 16.20 -5.91
CA GLN A 75 2.20 17.00 -5.92
C GLN A 75 1.87 17.23 -4.47
N GLN A 76 2.50 18.27 -3.91
CA GLN A 76 1.99 18.93 -2.71
C GLN A 76 0.48 19.09 -2.89
N ALA A 77 -0.28 18.49 -1.97
CA ALA A 77 -1.69 18.78 -1.88
C ALA A 77 -1.82 20.30 -1.76
N SER A 78 -2.43 20.93 -2.76
CA SER A 78 -2.75 22.36 -2.70
C SER A 78 -3.78 22.52 -1.59
N SER A 79 -3.32 22.80 -0.38
CA SER A 79 -4.19 23.12 0.75
C SER A 79 -4.61 24.59 0.66
N ARG A 80 -5.85 24.88 1.05
CA ARG A 80 -6.20 26.26 1.39
C ARG A 80 -5.50 26.60 2.70
N GLN A 81 -4.99 27.83 2.76
CA GLN A 81 -4.24 28.44 3.86
C GLN A 81 -4.60 27.90 5.24
N THR A 82 -3.55 27.56 6.00
CA THR A 82 -3.59 27.17 7.40
C THR A 82 -4.31 28.24 8.23
N LEU A 83 -5.53 27.95 8.69
CA LEU A 83 -6.11 28.68 9.83
C LEU A 83 -5.27 28.31 11.05
N GLY A 84 -4.37 29.22 11.44
CA GLY A 84 -3.28 29.02 12.40
C GLY A 84 -3.68 28.77 13.86
N LEU A 85 -4.63 27.86 14.10
CA LEU A 85 -5.15 27.54 15.44
C LEU A 85 -4.79 26.13 15.93
N TYR A 86 -4.15 25.31 15.10
CA TYR A 86 -3.77 23.94 15.46
C TYR A 86 -2.25 23.74 15.34
N PRO A 87 -1.62 23.06 16.32
CA PRO A 87 -0.18 22.90 16.34
C PRO A 87 0.26 21.97 15.20
N ALA A 88 1.13 22.54 14.37
CA ALA A 88 1.77 21.93 13.22
C ALA A 88 2.50 20.60 13.48
N ASN A 89 2.85 20.30 14.73
CA ASN A 89 3.52 19.07 15.15
C ASN A 89 2.64 17.80 15.12
N LYS A 90 1.43 17.91 14.57
CA LYS A 90 0.47 16.82 14.39
C LYS A 90 0.38 16.32 12.94
N SER A 91 1.16 16.88 12.02
CA SER A 91 1.30 16.32 10.68
C SER A 91 2.05 14.98 10.72
N ILE A 92 1.77 14.11 9.74
CA ILE A 92 2.38 12.76 9.68
C ILE A 92 3.89 12.81 9.44
N ASP A 93 4.37 13.88 8.80
CA ASP A 93 5.77 14.17 8.51
C ASP A 93 6.41 15.13 9.53
N GLY A 94 5.63 15.67 10.48
CA GLY A 94 6.08 16.68 11.44
C GLY A 94 6.32 18.06 10.83
N ASP A 95 6.05 18.26 9.53
CA ASP A 95 6.15 19.55 8.85
C ASP A 95 4.85 20.38 9.07
N PRO A 96 4.93 21.57 9.69
CA PRO A 96 3.83 22.53 9.77
C PRO A 96 3.12 22.88 8.48
N GLN A 97 3.88 22.93 7.38
CA GLN A 97 3.43 23.42 6.09
C GLN A 97 2.69 22.34 5.27
N SER A 98 2.80 21.08 5.66
CA SER A 98 2.08 19.96 5.04
C SER A 98 0.65 19.77 5.58
N CYS A 99 0.31 20.47 6.67
CA CYS A 99 -0.97 20.29 7.36
C CYS A 99 -2.11 21.06 6.67
N THR A 100 -3.24 20.38 6.42
CA THR A 100 -4.47 20.97 5.86
C THR A 100 -5.59 20.90 6.87
N TYR A 101 -6.22 22.05 7.18
CA TYR A 101 -7.43 22.11 8.01
C TYR A 101 -8.65 22.38 7.14
N THR A 102 -9.70 21.58 7.33
CA THR A 102 -11.02 21.88 6.79
C THR A 102 -11.90 22.38 7.94
N ASP A 103 -12.45 23.59 7.83
CA ASP A 103 -13.52 24.03 8.73
C ASP A 103 -14.64 22.98 8.78
N LYS A 104 -15.34 22.89 9.92
CA LYS A 104 -16.45 21.95 10.16
C LYS A 104 -17.71 22.26 9.31
N LEU A 105 -17.53 22.67 8.06
CA LEU A 105 -18.61 22.84 7.10
C LEU A 105 -19.07 21.45 6.66
N ARG A 106 -20.34 21.15 6.93
CA ARG A 106 -21.00 19.99 6.33
C ARG A 106 -21.28 20.34 4.85
N PRO A 107 -21.02 19.44 3.90
CA PRO A 107 -20.41 18.11 4.02
C PRO A 107 -18.87 18.12 3.99
N ARG A 108 -18.25 17.15 4.69
CA ARG A 108 -16.80 16.90 4.64
C ARG A 108 -16.47 16.06 3.41
N TRP A 109 -15.85 16.64 2.39
CA TRP A 109 -15.34 15.92 1.22
C TRP A 109 -13.87 16.27 0.98
N ILE A 110 -13.08 15.25 0.64
CA ILE A 110 -11.69 15.42 0.18
C ILE A 110 -11.75 15.39 -1.34
N ARG A 111 -11.28 16.46 -1.99
CA ARG A 111 -11.13 16.51 -3.45
C ARG A 111 -9.67 16.46 -3.81
N VAL A 112 -9.32 15.51 -4.66
CA VAL A 112 -7.98 15.38 -5.25
C VAL A 112 -8.07 15.80 -6.70
N ASP A 113 -7.33 16.84 -7.09
CA ASP A 113 -7.18 17.21 -8.49
C ASP A 113 -6.08 16.35 -9.12
N MET A 114 -6.44 15.57 -10.12
CA MET A 114 -5.54 14.63 -10.78
C MET A 114 -4.60 15.29 -11.80
N ARG A 115 -4.73 16.60 -12.07
CA ARG A 115 -4.02 17.40 -13.09
C ARG A 115 -4.13 16.90 -14.55
N LYS A 116 -4.42 15.62 -14.76
CA LYS A 116 -4.61 14.93 -16.04
C LYS A 116 -5.76 13.93 -15.90
N ASN A 117 -6.46 13.66 -17.00
CA ASN A 117 -7.51 12.65 -17.04
C ASN A 117 -6.88 11.25 -16.98
N GLN A 118 -7.07 10.55 -15.86
CA GLN A 118 -6.51 9.22 -15.63
C GLN A 118 -7.53 8.35 -14.89
N LYS A 119 -7.54 7.05 -15.20
CA LYS A 119 -8.44 6.10 -14.56
C LYS A 119 -7.98 5.83 -13.13
N VAL A 120 -8.80 6.20 -12.15
CA VAL A 120 -8.56 5.86 -10.74
C VAL A 120 -8.92 4.40 -10.52
N ARG A 121 -7.93 3.61 -10.06
CA ARG A 121 -8.16 2.20 -9.73
C ARG A 121 -8.51 2.01 -8.25
N ALA A 122 -7.84 2.74 -7.37
CA ALA A 122 -8.02 2.66 -5.93
C ALA A 122 -7.66 4.00 -5.27
N VAL A 123 -8.21 4.23 -4.07
CA VAL A 123 -7.85 5.35 -3.19
C VAL A 123 -7.38 4.77 -1.86
N ALA A 124 -6.17 5.11 -1.44
CA ALA A 124 -5.64 4.73 -0.14
C ALA A 124 -5.73 5.92 0.82
N ILE A 125 -6.29 5.70 2.00
CA ILE A 125 -6.39 6.71 3.07
C ILE A 125 -5.66 6.15 4.28
N THR A 126 -4.58 6.81 4.68
CA THR A 126 -3.81 6.46 5.88
C THR A 126 -4.27 7.32 7.04
N VAL A 127 -4.82 6.70 8.08
CA VAL A 127 -5.23 7.38 9.30
C VAL A 127 -4.17 7.11 10.37
N PRO A 128 -3.48 8.15 10.90
CA PRO A 128 -2.51 7.97 11.97
C PRO A 128 -3.13 7.30 13.20
N PRO A 129 -2.36 6.45 13.90
CA PRO A 129 -2.80 5.88 15.17
C PRO A 129 -3.12 6.99 16.18
N GLY A 130 -4.26 6.87 16.87
CA GLY A 130 -4.73 7.85 17.86
C GLY A 130 -5.81 8.83 17.35
N ILE A 131 -6.16 8.81 16.06
CA ILE A 131 -7.36 9.49 15.56
C ILE A 131 -8.57 8.56 15.75
N TYR A 132 -9.15 8.59 16.95
CA TYR A 132 -10.45 7.98 17.21
C TYR A 132 -11.54 8.93 16.72
N SER A 133 -12.20 8.62 15.60
CA SER A 133 -13.53 9.17 15.37
C SER A 133 -14.49 8.47 16.33
N GLN A 134 -15.12 9.20 17.25
CA GLN A 134 -16.23 8.68 18.07
C GLN A 134 -17.51 8.44 17.24
N GLY A 135 -17.35 7.82 16.07
CA GLY A 135 -18.38 7.58 15.08
C GLY A 135 -17.77 6.88 13.89
N GLU A 136 -18.53 5.97 13.29
CA GLU A 136 -18.13 5.25 12.07
C GLU A 136 -17.72 6.25 10.99
N THR A 137 -16.42 6.28 10.67
CA THR A 137 -15.94 7.06 9.52
C THR A 137 -16.29 6.28 8.26
N VAL A 138 -17.48 6.52 7.72
CA VAL A 138 -17.89 5.97 6.43
C VAL A 138 -17.32 6.87 5.33
N LEU A 139 -16.31 6.38 4.63
CA LEU A 139 -15.75 7.04 3.45
C LEU A 139 -16.63 6.69 2.25
N LEU A 140 -17.56 7.59 1.92
CA LEU A 140 -18.37 7.47 0.72
C LEU A 140 -17.60 8.03 -0.48
N PHE A 141 -17.20 7.16 -1.39
CA PHE A 141 -16.72 7.54 -2.71
C PHE A 141 -17.93 7.62 -3.64
N ARG A 142 -18.15 8.77 -4.27
CA ARG A 142 -19.16 8.94 -5.32
C ARG A 142 -18.48 9.32 -6.62
#